data_AF-A0A9N9J544-F1
#
_entry.id   AF-A0A9N9J544-F1
#
_cell.length_a   1.000
_cell.length_b   1.000
_cell.length_c   1.000
_cell.angle_alpha   90.00
_cell.angle_beta   90.00
_cell.angle_gamma   90.00
#
_symmetry.space_group_name_H-M   'P 1'
#
loop_
_entity.id
_entity.type
_entity.pdbx_description
1 polymer ?
#
loop_
_entity_poly.entity_id
_entity_poly.type
_entity_poly.pdbx_seq_one_letter_code
_entity_poly.pdbx_strand_id
1 'polypeptide(L)'
;FWEGRRLWSTMTIAIRNLTRTIWVSVKEDDSVDRIIEKKTVINLLVGFAVAVKHYLREEEGTDHEDLKGLISNIRSTLPGFEPLSEQGQKTDETPENHRPHHHKHYHLNHHHNLVVNHNLPLEITLHISAYIHSVDVNVPTKNTLIQNLNMLVDCLSNFERILRTPIPLAYSIHLNQVLYIYCLSLPFQLVSTTGWPTIPVVFLASFVLIGIERIGVEIENPFGYDENDLEVDDFCGIIKLEVSNITSRPPPKVQDWIYSSENHPFENEKNLNAIDARNKDLDEVRSILSQKTRNTSELTREDLNEDISIKVEDRNTDENVKN
;
A
#
# COMPACT_ATOMS: atom_id res chain seq x y z
N PHE A 1 -1.68 13.69 3.64
CA PHE A 1 -2.58 12.62 3.13
C PHE A 1 -2.12 11.87 1.87
N TRP A 2 -2.28 12.41 0.65
CA TRP A 2 -2.10 11.66 -0.63
C TRP A 2 -0.73 10.99 -0.79
N GLU A 3 0.33 11.67 -0.38
CA GLU A 3 1.68 11.13 -0.43
C GLU A 3 1.85 9.92 0.49
N GLY A 4 1.25 9.95 1.69
CA GLY A 4 1.22 8.80 2.61
C GLY A 4 0.55 7.58 1.98
N ARG A 5 -0.59 7.78 1.32
CA ARG A 5 -1.30 6.70 0.58
C ARG A 5 -0.44 6.13 -0.56
N ARG A 6 0.23 7.00 -1.32
CA ARG A 6 1.12 6.60 -2.43
C ARG A 6 2.30 5.76 -1.92
N LEU A 7 2.94 6.20 -0.83
CA LEU A 7 4.03 5.47 -0.19
C LEU A 7 3.59 4.12 0.33
N TRP A 8 2.40 4.05 0.95
CA TRP A 8 1.87 2.77 1.43
C TRP A 8 1.59 1.78 0.30
N SER A 9 1.03 2.26 -0.81
CA SER A 9 0.86 1.44 -2.02
C SER A 9 2.21 0.96 -2.58
N THR A 10 3.24 1.81 -2.55
CA THR A 10 4.59 1.46 -3.03
C THR A 10 5.22 0.39 -2.15
N MET A 11 5.13 0.53 -0.83
CA MET A 11 5.56 -0.46 0.15
C MET A 11 4.84 -1.80 -0.05
N THR A 12 3.52 -1.77 -0.27
CA THR A 12 2.70 -2.96 -0.55
C THR A 12 3.19 -3.70 -1.79
N ILE A 13 3.50 -2.98 -2.87
CA ILE A 13 4.04 -3.56 -4.10
C ILE A 13 5.40 -4.23 -3.85
N ALA A 14 6.29 -3.58 -3.10
CA ALA A 14 7.59 -4.15 -2.75
C ALA A 14 7.46 -5.44 -1.92
N ILE A 15 6.56 -5.47 -0.92
CA ILE A 15 6.25 -6.66 -0.12
C ILE A 15 5.72 -7.81 -1.00
N ARG A 16 4.77 -7.52 -1.91
CA ARG A 16 4.22 -8.51 -2.85
C ARG A 16 5.31 -9.09 -3.76
N ASN A 17 6.17 -8.23 -4.30
CA ASN A 17 7.26 -8.65 -5.17
C ASN A 17 8.30 -9.50 -4.43
N LEU A 18 8.70 -9.09 -3.22
CA LEU A 18 9.60 -9.88 -2.37
C LEU A 18 8.99 -11.24 -2.04
N THR A 19 7.72 -11.26 -1.60
CA THR A 19 7.01 -12.50 -1.27
C THR A 19 7.01 -13.47 -2.46
N ARG A 20 6.60 -13.01 -3.64
CA ARG A 20 6.55 -13.85 -4.85
C ARG A 20 7.93 -14.33 -5.28
N THR A 21 8.92 -13.45 -5.27
CA THR A 21 10.28 -13.77 -5.73
C THR A 21 10.96 -14.75 -4.77
N ILE A 22 10.84 -14.54 -3.46
CA ILE A 22 11.34 -15.48 -2.45
C ILE A 22 10.61 -16.82 -2.57
N TRP A 23 9.29 -16.82 -2.74
CA TRP A 23 8.51 -18.05 -2.80
C TRP A 23 8.87 -18.89 -4.04
N VAL A 24 9.06 -18.28 -5.21
CA VAL A 24 9.29 -18.99 -6.47
C VAL A 24 10.77 -19.27 -6.75
N SER A 25 11.66 -18.31 -6.47
CA SER A 25 13.06 -18.40 -6.91
C SER A 25 13.96 -19.17 -5.95
N VAL A 26 13.57 -19.28 -4.67
CA VAL A 26 14.31 -20.06 -3.69
C VAL A 26 13.92 -21.52 -3.81
N LYS A 27 14.88 -22.35 -4.22
CA LYS A 27 14.69 -23.79 -4.36
C LYS A 27 14.33 -24.41 -3.02
N GLU A 28 13.32 -25.26 -3.03
CA GLU A 28 12.97 -26.13 -1.92
C GLU A 28 13.77 -27.42 -2.08
N ASP A 29 14.60 -27.72 -1.08
CA ASP A 29 15.22 -29.05 -0.96
C ASP A 29 14.19 -30.00 -0.36
N ASP A 30 14.46 -31.32 -0.31
CA ASP A 30 13.58 -32.29 0.34
C ASP A 30 13.44 -32.08 1.87
N SER A 31 14.17 -31.10 2.44
CA SER A 31 14.07 -30.72 3.86
C SER A 31 13.01 -29.65 4.10
N VAL A 32 12.24 -29.84 5.17
CA VAL A 32 11.26 -28.89 5.71
C VAL A 32 11.91 -27.56 6.14
N ASP A 33 13.19 -27.57 6.49
CA ASP A 33 13.92 -26.42 7.00
C ASP A 33 13.82 -25.21 6.06
N ARG A 34 13.96 -25.43 4.75
CA ARG A 34 13.93 -24.36 3.75
C ARG A 34 12.55 -23.70 3.66
N ILE A 35 11.49 -24.48 3.82
CA ILE A 35 10.11 -23.97 3.80
C ILE A 35 9.89 -23.09 5.03
N ILE A 36 10.39 -23.52 6.19
CA ILE A 36 10.33 -22.74 7.44
C ILE A 36 11.11 -21.43 7.28
N GLU A 37 12.33 -21.47 6.74
CA GLU A 37 13.13 -20.27 6.46
C GLU A 37 12.38 -19.27 5.56
N LYS A 38 11.88 -19.74 4.42
CA LYS A 38 11.09 -18.93 3.47
C LYS A 38 9.89 -18.30 4.16
N LYS A 39 9.10 -19.11 4.88
CA LYS A 39 7.88 -18.65 5.53
C LYS A 39 8.18 -17.64 6.64
N THR A 40 9.26 -17.85 7.39
CA THR A 40 9.69 -16.94 8.45
C THR A 40 10.04 -15.57 7.88
N VAL A 41 10.85 -15.51 6.81
CA VAL A 41 11.22 -14.24 6.18
C VAL A 41 10.03 -13.55 5.52
N ILE A 42 9.12 -14.32 4.93
CA ILE A 42 7.89 -13.78 4.39
C ILE A 42 6.99 -13.20 5.49
N ASN A 43 6.93 -13.83 6.67
CA ASN A 43 6.23 -13.26 7.82
C ASN A 43 6.90 -11.97 8.32
N LEU A 44 8.24 -11.87 8.24
CA LEU A 44 8.96 -10.63 8.53
C LEU A 44 8.59 -9.48 7.57
N LEU A 45 8.24 -9.76 6.32
CA LEU A 45 7.75 -8.71 5.40
C LEU A 45 6.41 -8.14 5.86
N VAL A 46 5.52 -8.98 6.40
CA VAL A 46 4.27 -8.52 7.03
C VAL A 46 4.59 -7.78 8.33
N GLY A 47 5.52 -8.31 9.12
CA GLY A 47 6.02 -7.68 10.34
C GLY A 47 6.57 -6.28 10.08
N PHE A 48 7.26 -6.06 8.96
CA PHE A 48 7.74 -4.74 8.55
C PHE A 48 6.58 -3.77 8.35
N ALA A 49 5.53 -4.14 7.62
CA ALA A 49 4.38 -3.26 7.41
C ALA A 49 3.67 -2.89 8.73
N VAL A 50 3.49 -3.88 9.61
CA VAL A 50 2.89 -3.65 10.95
C VAL A 50 3.80 -2.81 11.83
N ALA A 51 5.12 -3.03 11.79
CA ALA A 51 6.07 -2.20 12.52
C ALA A 51 6.07 -0.76 12.01
N VAL A 52 5.96 -0.54 10.69
CA VAL A 52 5.84 0.80 10.10
C VAL A 52 4.56 1.48 10.57
N LYS A 53 3.45 0.75 10.68
CA LYS A 53 2.19 1.27 11.23
C LYS A 53 2.38 1.81 12.65
N HIS A 54 2.88 0.99 13.57
CA HIS A 54 3.10 1.42 14.96
C HIS A 54 4.10 2.57 15.04
N TYR A 55 5.16 2.50 14.24
CA TYR A 55 6.16 3.55 14.15
C TYR A 55 5.58 4.89 13.67
N LEU A 56 4.69 4.87 12.67
CA LEU A 56 4.00 6.06 12.16
C LEU A 56 3.01 6.66 13.16
N ARG A 57 2.48 5.83 14.06
CA ARG A 57 1.60 6.24 15.16
C ARG A 57 2.35 6.67 16.42
N GLU A 58 3.68 6.67 16.37
CA GLU A 58 4.55 6.93 17.52
C GLU A 58 4.25 5.99 18.71
N GLU A 59 3.79 4.77 18.40
CA GLU A 59 3.59 3.70 19.38
C GLU A 59 4.92 2.99 19.60
N GLU A 60 5.48 3.16 20.80
CA GLU A 60 6.75 2.56 21.17
C GLU A 60 6.57 1.11 21.67
N GLY A 61 7.56 0.27 21.38
CA GLY A 61 7.68 -1.09 21.93
C GLY A 61 7.46 -2.21 20.92
N THR A 62 7.52 -3.44 21.42
CA THR A 62 7.40 -4.68 20.65
C THR A 62 6.22 -5.56 21.09
N ASP A 63 5.54 -5.18 22.17
CA ASP A 63 4.46 -5.92 22.83
C ASP A 63 3.07 -5.68 22.19
N HIS A 64 3.04 -5.51 20.87
CA HIS A 64 1.78 -5.42 20.13
C HIS A 64 1.29 -6.83 19.74
N GLU A 65 0.00 -7.10 19.93
CA GLU A 65 -0.61 -8.41 19.69
C GLU A 65 -0.43 -8.89 18.24
N ASP A 66 -0.51 -7.96 17.29
CA ASP A 66 -0.34 -8.17 15.86
C ASP A 66 1.13 -8.33 15.41
N LEU A 67 2.10 -7.81 16.17
CA LEU A 67 3.54 -8.01 15.95
C LEU A 67 4.06 -9.33 16.53
N LYS A 68 3.59 -9.74 17.72
CA LYS A 68 4.17 -10.87 18.48
C LYS A 68 4.32 -12.15 17.66
N GLY A 69 3.32 -12.51 16.86
CA GLY A 69 3.37 -13.69 16.00
C GLY A 69 4.31 -13.58 14.78
N LEU A 70 4.70 -12.37 14.39
CA LEU A 70 5.49 -12.08 13.19
C LEU A 70 6.97 -11.88 13.49
N ILE A 71 7.31 -11.30 14.66
CA ILE A 71 8.68 -10.92 15.03
C ILE A 71 9.21 -11.62 16.29
N SER A 72 8.45 -12.57 16.88
CA SER A 72 8.87 -13.34 18.09
C SER A 72 10.25 -13.99 18.01
N ASN A 73 10.72 -14.27 16.81
CA ASN A 73 11.98 -14.90 16.53
C ASN A 73 13.16 -13.92 16.40
N ILE A 74 12.91 -12.62 16.30
CA ILE A 74 13.96 -11.60 16.27
C ILE A 74 14.40 -11.33 17.71
N ARG A 75 15.63 -11.72 18.04
CA ARG A 75 16.31 -11.34 19.28
C ARG A 75 17.26 -10.21 18.96
N SER A 76 16.81 -8.98 19.18
CA SER A 76 17.72 -7.85 19.12
C SER A 76 18.61 -7.86 20.36
N THR A 77 19.92 -7.74 20.14
CA THR A 77 20.88 -7.48 21.22
C THR A 77 21.20 -5.99 21.32
N LEU A 78 20.45 -5.14 20.61
CA LEU A 78 20.63 -3.70 20.64
C LEU A 78 20.13 -3.14 21.98
N PRO A 79 20.84 -2.17 22.59
CA PRO A 79 20.39 -1.54 23.82
C PRO A 79 18.96 -1.01 23.67
N GLY A 80 18.03 -1.48 24.51
CA GLY A 80 16.63 -1.05 24.53
C GLY A 80 15.62 -1.97 23.82
N PHE A 81 16.08 -3.02 23.13
CA PHE A 81 15.22 -4.18 22.86
C PHE A 81 15.32 -5.15 24.04
N GLU A 82 14.36 -5.13 24.96
CA GLU A 82 14.23 -6.27 25.87
C GLU A 82 13.82 -7.50 25.03
N PRO A 83 14.44 -8.67 25.21
CA PRO A 83 14.01 -9.89 24.53
C PRO A 83 12.52 -10.14 24.79
N LEU A 84 11.74 -10.55 23.78
CA LEU A 84 10.32 -10.90 23.93
C LEU A 84 10.05 -11.98 25.00
N SER A 85 11.08 -12.74 25.41
CA SER A 85 11.03 -13.70 26.51
C SER A 85 11.19 -13.08 27.90
N GLU A 86 11.68 -11.86 28.03
CA GLU A 86 11.99 -11.17 29.30
C GLU A 86 10.99 -10.04 29.63
N GLN A 87 10.28 -9.49 28.63
CA GLN A 87 9.22 -8.49 28.83
C GLN A 87 8.01 -9.05 29.61
N GLY A 88 7.81 -10.37 29.62
CA GLY A 88 6.75 -11.03 30.39
C GLY A 88 6.99 -11.11 31.91
N GLN A 89 8.09 -10.55 32.45
CA GLN A 89 8.42 -10.63 33.88
C GLN A 89 8.59 -9.28 34.59
N LYS A 90 8.37 -8.14 33.92
CA LYS A 90 8.38 -6.82 34.57
C LYS A 90 7.06 -6.08 34.34
N THR A 91 6.05 -6.42 35.14
CA THR A 91 5.44 -5.57 36.18
C THR A 91 4.06 -6.15 36.55
N ASP A 92 3.90 -6.56 37.81
CA ASP A 92 2.61 -6.57 38.49
C ASP A 92 2.12 -5.12 38.60
N GLU A 93 1.61 -4.56 37.50
CA GLU A 93 0.73 -3.40 37.54
C GLU A 93 -0.50 -3.76 36.71
N THR A 94 -1.65 -3.75 37.39
CA THR A 94 -2.97 -4.11 36.86
C THR A 94 -3.24 -3.50 35.48
N PRO A 95 -3.81 -4.26 34.52
CA PRO A 95 -4.16 -3.72 33.22
C PRO A 95 -5.37 -2.79 33.39
N GLU A 96 -5.10 -1.50 33.57
CA GLU A 96 -6.13 -0.49 33.51
C GLU A 96 -6.55 -0.36 32.04
N ASN A 97 -7.83 -0.63 31.82
CA ASN A 97 -8.50 -0.76 30.53
C ASN A 97 -8.48 0.60 29.78
N HIS A 98 -7.36 0.92 29.13
CA HIS A 98 -7.20 2.15 28.36
C HIS A 98 -7.90 2.01 27.01
N ARG A 99 -9.17 2.43 26.98
CA ARG A 99 -9.79 2.91 25.73
C ARG A 99 -8.91 4.06 25.20
N PRO A 100 -8.63 4.14 23.90
CA PRO A 100 -7.89 5.28 23.36
C PRO A 100 -8.79 6.51 23.48
N HIS A 101 -8.56 7.31 24.52
CA HIS A 101 -9.27 8.55 24.75
C HIS A 101 -8.66 9.65 23.88
N HIS A 102 -9.49 10.13 22.96
CA HIS A 102 -9.53 11.45 22.33
C HIS A 102 -8.48 12.48 22.77
N HIS A 103 -7.82 13.06 21.76
CA HIS A 103 -7.15 14.36 21.75
C HIS A 103 -6.29 14.70 22.97
N LYS A 104 -4.99 14.41 22.89
CA LYS A 104 -3.98 15.16 23.65
C LYS A 104 -3.25 16.13 22.74
N HIS A 105 -3.45 17.41 23.03
CA HIS A 105 -2.64 18.51 22.54
C HIS A 105 -1.15 18.21 22.72
N TYR A 106 -0.38 18.48 21.67
CA TYR A 106 1.07 18.40 21.61
C TYR A 106 1.72 19.18 22.75
N HIS A 107 2.11 18.47 23.81
CA HIS A 107 3.19 18.89 24.69
C HIS A 107 4.46 18.21 24.20
N LEU A 108 5.28 18.94 23.43
CA LEU A 108 6.68 18.59 23.23
C LEU A 108 7.39 18.66 24.59
N ASN A 109 7.44 17.54 25.29
CA ASN A 109 8.40 17.36 26.39
C ASN A 109 9.78 17.17 25.79
N HIS A 110 10.48 18.29 25.60
CA HIS A 110 11.83 18.39 25.06
C HIS A 110 12.91 18.03 26.11
N HIS A 111 12.69 17.00 26.92
CA HIS A 111 13.67 16.57 27.94
C HIS A 111 14.54 15.42 27.43
N HIS A 112 15.82 15.74 27.26
CA HIS A 112 16.97 14.84 27.11
C HIS A 112 16.84 13.55 27.95
N ASN A 113 16.46 12.48 27.27
CA ASN A 113 17.33 11.33 27.08
C ASN A 113 17.28 11.06 25.57
N LEU A 114 18.40 10.83 24.91
CA LEU A 114 18.40 10.13 23.61
C LEU A 114 17.89 8.72 23.89
N VAL A 115 16.59 8.57 24.16
CA VAL A 115 15.90 7.30 24.04
C VAL A 115 16.16 6.93 22.60
N VAL A 116 16.97 5.89 22.40
CA VAL A 116 17.29 5.37 21.09
C VAL A 116 15.94 5.16 20.41
N ASN A 117 15.59 6.00 19.44
CA ASN A 117 14.36 5.83 18.68
C ASN A 117 14.47 4.47 17.99
N HIS A 118 13.82 3.47 18.59
CA HIS A 118 13.96 2.07 18.18
C HIS A 118 13.24 1.90 16.85
N ASN A 119 13.98 1.97 15.75
CA ASN A 119 13.43 1.77 14.41
C ASN A 119 13.31 0.26 14.13
N LEU A 120 12.33 -0.37 14.78
CA LEU A 120 11.97 -1.78 14.58
C LEU A 120 11.80 -2.14 13.09
N PRO A 121 11.14 -1.32 12.24
CA PRO A 121 11.12 -1.55 10.80
C PRO A 121 12.52 -1.74 10.20
N LEU A 122 13.48 -0.88 10.56
CA LEU A 122 14.85 -0.98 10.06
C LEU A 122 15.55 -2.25 10.55
N GLU A 123 15.34 -2.67 11.80
CA GLU A 123 15.89 -3.93 12.30
C GLU A 123 15.33 -5.14 11.52
N ILE A 124 14.03 -5.15 11.22
CA ILE A 124 13.42 -6.18 10.39
C ILE A 124 14.09 -6.24 9.01
N THR A 125 14.42 -5.09 8.41
CA THR A 125 15.14 -5.06 7.12
C THR A 125 16.54 -5.67 7.19
N LEU A 126 17.23 -5.55 8.34
CA LEU A 126 18.54 -6.18 8.56
C LEU A 126 18.43 -7.71 8.49
N HIS A 127 17.44 -8.30 9.17
CA HIS A 127 17.19 -9.74 9.14
C HIS A 127 16.80 -10.23 7.74
N ILE A 128 15.95 -9.49 7.03
CA ILE A 128 15.60 -9.80 5.64
C ILE A 128 16.85 -9.74 4.74
N SER A 129 17.70 -8.73 4.92
CA SER A 129 18.94 -8.59 4.17
C SER A 129 19.88 -9.78 4.41
N ALA A 130 20.06 -10.21 5.66
CA ALA A 130 20.89 -11.36 6.00
C ALA A 130 20.42 -12.64 5.26
N TYR A 131 19.10 -12.86 5.19
CA TYR A 131 18.54 -13.98 4.43
C TYR A 131 18.76 -13.87 2.91
N ILE A 132 18.58 -12.68 2.32
CA ILE A 132 18.81 -12.47 0.88
C ILE A 132 20.28 -12.77 0.53
N HIS A 133 21.21 -12.49 1.44
CA HIS A 133 22.62 -12.80 1.24
C HIS A 133 22.90 -14.31 1.36
N SER A 134 22.28 -14.99 2.33
CA SER A 134 22.50 -16.42 2.58
C SER A 134 21.89 -17.34 1.53
N VAL A 135 20.82 -16.90 0.84
CA VAL A 135 20.13 -17.76 -0.13
C VAL A 135 20.90 -17.89 -1.45
N ASP A 136 20.95 -19.11 -1.98
CA ASP A 136 21.57 -19.41 -3.27
C ASP A 136 20.56 -19.19 -4.41
N VAL A 137 20.61 -17.99 -4.98
CA VAL A 137 19.86 -17.60 -6.19
C VAL A 137 20.80 -16.91 -7.16
N ASN A 138 20.46 -16.92 -8.45
CA ASN A 138 21.24 -16.23 -9.48
C ASN A 138 21.34 -14.72 -9.19
N VAL A 139 22.48 -14.13 -9.57
CA VAL A 139 22.81 -12.71 -9.32
C VAL A 139 21.70 -11.74 -9.75
N PRO A 140 21.05 -11.89 -10.93
CA PRO A 140 19.94 -11.00 -11.31
C PRO A 140 18.77 -11.02 -10.33
N THR A 141 18.35 -12.20 -9.87
CA THR A 141 17.26 -12.33 -8.90
C THR A 141 17.66 -11.76 -7.55
N LYS A 142 18.90 -12.01 -7.10
CA LYS A 142 19.41 -11.41 -5.86
C LYS A 142 19.38 -9.88 -5.93
N ASN A 143 19.76 -9.29 -7.07
CA ASN A 143 19.67 -7.84 -7.29
C ASN A 143 18.22 -7.35 -7.23
N THR A 144 17.26 -8.06 -7.82
CA THR A 144 15.83 -7.72 -7.72
C THR A 144 15.33 -7.77 -6.28
N LEU A 145 15.75 -8.76 -5.48
CA LEU A 145 15.40 -8.83 -4.06
C LEU A 145 15.96 -7.64 -3.28
N ILE A 146 17.24 -7.31 -3.48
CA ILE A 146 17.89 -6.15 -2.84
C ILE A 146 17.19 -4.84 -3.23
N GLN A 147 16.84 -4.67 -4.51
CA GLN A 147 16.12 -3.48 -4.97
C GLN A 147 14.76 -3.31 -4.30
N ASN A 148 13.98 -4.39 -4.16
CA ASN A 148 12.70 -4.29 -3.46
C ASN A 148 12.89 -4.07 -1.95
N LEU A 149 13.95 -4.61 -1.33
CA LEU A 149 14.26 -4.31 0.07
C LEU A 149 14.63 -2.82 0.25
N ASN A 150 15.45 -2.26 -0.64
CA ASN A 150 15.78 -0.84 -0.61
C ASN A 150 14.52 0.02 -0.80
N MET A 151 13.58 -0.40 -1.64
CA MET A 151 12.28 0.28 -1.79
C MET A 151 11.48 0.34 -0.47
N LEU A 152 11.56 -0.69 0.39
CA LEU A 152 10.95 -0.66 1.72
C LEU A 152 11.61 0.40 2.61
N VAL A 153 12.94 0.47 2.61
CA VAL A 153 13.72 1.46 3.38
C VAL A 153 13.46 2.88 2.87
N ASP A 154 13.34 3.06 1.56
CA ASP A 154 12.99 4.34 0.94
C ASP A 154 11.58 4.77 1.36
N CYS A 155 10.60 3.85 1.39
CA CYS A 155 9.25 4.15 1.88
C CYS A 155 9.29 4.59 3.35
N LEU A 156 9.99 3.85 4.21
CA LEU A 156 10.18 4.20 5.63
C LEU A 156 10.79 5.59 5.81
N SER A 157 11.84 5.92 5.05
CA SER A 157 12.49 7.23 5.12
C SER A 157 11.55 8.36 4.68
N ASN A 158 10.68 8.12 3.69
CA ASN A 158 9.69 9.11 3.27
C ASN A 158 8.51 9.22 4.25
N PHE A 159 8.10 8.12 4.88
CA PHE A 159 7.16 8.13 6.00
C PHE A 159 7.68 8.95 7.17
N GLU A 160 8.95 8.77 7.55
CA GLU A 160 9.62 9.59 8.56
C GLU A 160 9.62 11.07 8.22
N ARG A 161 9.81 11.43 6.95
CA ARG A 161 9.71 12.83 6.52
C ARG A 161 8.32 13.37 6.74
N ILE A 162 7.27 12.64 6.34
CA ILE A 162 5.88 13.10 6.57
C ILE A 162 5.61 13.28 8.07
N LEU A 163 6.07 12.34 8.92
CA LEU A 163 5.85 12.40 10.35
C LEU A 163 6.67 13.49 11.06
N ARG A 164 7.97 13.59 10.75
CA ARG A 164 8.92 14.46 11.46
C ARG A 164 9.04 15.87 10.89
N THR A 165 8.48 16.13 9.71
CA THR A 165 8.40 17.48 9.15
C THR A 165 6.94 17.96 9.04
N PRO A 166 6.21 18.05 10.17
CA PRO A 166 4.90 18.68 10.18
C PRO A 166 5.03 20.18 9.88
N ILE A 167 3.90 20.84 9.60
CA ILE A 167 3.88 22.29 9.41
C ILE A 167 4.40 22.93 10.71
N PRO A 168 5.27 23.95 10.63
CA PRO A 168 5.81 24.58 11.84
C PRO A 168 4.69 24.99 12.80
N LEU A 169 4.78 24.55 14.05
CA LEU A 169 3.74 24.80 15.06
C LEU A 169 3.40 26.30 15.22
N ALA A 170 4.41 27.17 15.11
CA ALA A 170 4.19 28.61 15.15
C ALA A 170 3.28 29.10 14.01
N TYR A 171 3.35 28.48 12.83
CA TYR A 171 2.49 28.81 11.70
C TYR A 171 1.05 28.39 11.95
N SER A 172 0.79 27.16 12.40
CA SER A 172 -0.57 26.69 12.66
C SER A 172 -1.25 27.48 13.79
N ILE A 173 -0.52 27.76 14.88
CA ILE A 173 -1.00 28.62 15.97
C ILE A 173 -1.33 30.02 15.45
N HIS A 174 -0.42 30.63 14.68
CA HIS A 174 -0.62 32.00 14.20
C HIS A 174 -1.76 32.09 13.19
N LEU A 175 -1.87 31.13 12.27
CA LEU A 175 -2.96 31.06 11.30
C LEU A 175 -4.33 30.98 12.02
N ASN A 176 -4.43 30.13 13.03
CA ASN A 176 -5.62 29.99 13.85
C ASN A 176 -5.98 31.28 14.61
N GLN A 177 -4.98 31.94 15.23
CA GLN A 177 -5.16 33.24 15.90
C GLN A 177 -5.65 34.34 14.94
N VAL A 178 -5.03 34.46 13.77
CA VAL A 178 -5.41 35.45 12.75
C VAL A 178 -6.83 35.18 12.24
N LEU A 179 -7.20 33.91 12.04
CA LEU A 179 -8.54 33.52 11.61
C LEU A 179 -9.61 33.93 12.63
N TYR A 180 -9.35 33.73 13.92
CA TYR A 180 -10.27 34.16 14.97
C TYR A 180 -10.39 35.68 15.05
N ILE A 181 -9.27 36.41 14.99
CA ILE A 181 -9.28 37.89 14.98
C ILE A 181 -10.07 38.39 13.76
N TYR A 182 -9.86 37.79 12.60
CA TYR A 182 -10.60 38.12 11.38
C TYR A 182 -12.11 37.91 11.55
N CYS A 183 -12.52 36.73 12.02
CA CYS A 183 -13.93 36.41 12.26
C CYS A 183 -14.58 37.33 13.32
N LEU A 184 -13.85 37.71 14.37
CA LEU A 184 -14.33 38.65 15.38
C LEU A 184 -14.41 40.10 14.87
N SER A 185 -13.58 40.47 13.89
CA SER A 185 -13.60 41.82 13.29
C SER A 185 -14.70 42.02 12.23
N LEU A 186 -15.07 40.94 11.51
CA LEU A 186 -16.10 40.94 10.46
C LEU A 186 -17.44 41.63 10.83
N PRO A 187 -18.07 41.37 12.00
CA PRO A 187 -19.34 42.01 12.33
C PRO A 187 -19.23 43.53 12.45
N PHE A 188 -18.13 44.06 12.99
CA PHE A 188 -17.92 45.50 13.09
C PHE A 188 -17.74 46.16 11.72
N GLN A 189 -17.18 45.42 10.76
CA GLN A 189 -17.00 45.89 9.39
C GLN A 189 -18.32 45.96 8.61
N LEU A 190 -19.22 44.99 8.82
CA LEU A 190 -20.43 44.82 8.01
C LEU A 190 -21.69 45.47 8.60
N VAL A 191 -21.77 45.66 9.93
CA VAL A 191 -22.99 46.11 10.61
C VAL A 191 -23.49 47.48 10.14
N SER A 192 -22.57 48.38 9.80
CA SER A 192 -22.90 49.75 9.36
C SER A 192 -23.56 49.79 7.98
N THR A 193 -23.28 48.82 7.11
CA THR A 193 -23.80 48.78 5.74
C THR A 193 -24.99 47.84 5.59
N THR A 194 -24.98 46.70 6.31
CA THR A 194 -25.96 45.62 6.12
C THR A 194 -26.96 45.48 7.26
N GLY A 195 -26.71 46.03 8.46
CA GLY A 195 -27.65 45.96 9.59
C GLY A 195 -27.93 44.54 10.06
N TRP A 196 -29.21 44.16 10.25
CA TRP A 196 -29.60 42.83 10.75
C TRP A 196 -29.09 41.63 9.92
N PRO A 197 -29.09 41.68 8.57
CA PRO A 197 -28.44 40.67 7.72
C PRO A 197 -26.98 40.35 8.05
N THR A 198 -26.25 41.20 8.77
CA THR A 198 -24.87 40.91 9.19
C THR A 198 -24.77 39.61 9.97
N ILE A 199 -25.75 39.28 10.82
CA ILE A 199 -25.70 38.08 11.68
C ILE A 199 -25.59 36.78 10.85
N PRO A 200 -26.55 36.45 9.93
CA PRO A 200 -26.45 35.24 9.14
C PRO A 200 -25.25 35.24 8.16
N VAL A 201 -24.85 36.41 7.65
CA VAL A 201 -23.69 36.52 6.75
C VAL A 201 -22.38 36.20 7.48
N VAL A 202 -22.17 36.79 8.66
CA VAL A 202 -20.97 36.53 9.47
C VAL A 202 -20.96 35.07 9.95
N PHE A 203 -22.10 34.52 10.38
CA PHE A 203 -22.22 33.11 10.73
C PHE A 203 -21.75 32.20 9.58
N LEU A 204 -22.26 32.43 8.37
CA LEU A 204 -21.88 31.62 7.20
C LEU A 204 -20.40 31.78 6.86
N ALA A 205 -19.87 33.01 6.89
CA ALA A 205 -18.47 33.28 6.62
C ALA A 205 -17.54 32.59 7.64
N SER A 206 -17.85 32.71 8.94
CA SER A 206 -17.09 32.05 10.00
C SER A 206 -17.16 30.53 9.91
N PHE A 207 -18.34 29.97 9.60
CA PHE A 207 -18.49 28.53 9.39
C PHE A 207 -17.59 28.03 8.26
N VAL A 208 -17.58 28.71 7.10
CA VAL A 208 -16.74 28.32 5.96
C VAL A 208 -15.25 28.46 6.31
N LEU A 209 -14.84 29.58 6.90
CA LEU A 209 -13.43 29.88 7.16
C LEU A 209 -12.83 28.98 8.24
N ILE A 210 -13.53 28.81 9.37
CA ILE A 210 -13.11 27.90 10.44
C ILE A 210 -13.21 26.44 9.96
N GLY A 211 -14.24 26.10 9.18
CA GLY A 211 -14.40 24.76 8.61
C GLY A 211 -13.21 24.34 7.75
N ILE A 212 -12.75 25.20 6.83
CA ILE A 212 -11.59 24.92 5.98
C ILE A 212 -10.31 24.77 6.82
N GLU A 213 -10.12 25.59 7.86
CA GLU A 213 -8.96 25.48 8.76
C GLU A 213 -8.95 24.15 9.51
N ARG A 214 -10.10 23.71 10.03
CA ARG A 214 -10.22 22.42 10.72
C ARG A 214 -9.98 21.22 9.82
N ILE A 215 -10.51 21.25 8.59
CA ILE A 215 -10.21 20.23 7.58
C ILE A 215 -8.70 20.21 7.29
N GLY A 216 -8.05 21.38 7.24
CA GLY A 216 -6.61 21.50 7.04
C GLY A 216 -5.77 20.82 8.13
N VAL A 217 -6.18 20.96 9.39
CA VAL A 217 -5.53 20.28 10.53
C VAL A 217 -5.73 18.78 10.46
N GLU A 218 -6.94 18.33 10.10
CA GLU A 218 -7.27 16.90 10.01
C GLU A 218 -6.48 16.16 8.92
N ILE A 219 -6.18 16.81 7.79
CA ILE A 219 -5.40 16.17 6.71
C ILE A 219 -3.87 16.21 6.89
N GLU A 220 -3.38 16.89 7.94
CA GLU A 220 -1.95 17.12 8.19
C GLU A 220 -1.23 15.84 8.60
N ASN A 221 -1.77 15.09 9.56
CA ASN A 221 -1.22 13.80 10.01
C ASN A 221 -2.13 12.64 9.58
N PRO A 222 -1.91 12.02 8.41
CA PRO A 222 -2.84 11.04 7.85
C PRO A 222 -2.71 9.62 8.43
N PHE A 223 -1.87 9.40 9.44
CA PHE A 223 -1.52 8.07 9.94
C PHE A 223 -2.07 7.78 11.35
N GLY A 224 -2.84 8.71 11.91
CA GLY A 224 -3.38 8.60 13.25
C GLY A 224 -4.55 7.64 13.37
N TYR A 225 -5.54 8.08 14.14
CA TYR A 225 -6.75 7.36 14.50
C TYR A 225 -8.02 8.18 14.21
N ASP A 226 -7.89 9.32 13.51
CA ASP A 226 -9.04 10.14 13.16
C ASP A 226 -9.89 9.44 12.09
N GLU A 227 -11.18 9.75 12.01
CA GLU A 227 -12.11 9.07 11.09
C GLU A 227 -11.72 9.23 9.61
N ASN A 228 -11.02 10.31 9.27
CA ASN A 228 -10.57 10.63 7.92
C ASN A 228 -9.09 10.27 7.66
N ASP A 229 -8.42 9.62 8.61
CA ASP A 229 -7.06 9.12 8.42
C ASP A 229 -7.00 7.92 7.47
N LEU A 230 -5.79 7.54 7.09
CA LEU A 230 -5.58 6.32 6.32
C LEU A 230 -5.87 5.09 7.19
N GLU A 231 -6.66 4.16 6.65
CA GLU A 231 -6.97 2.85 7.24
C GLU A 231 -5.75 1.90 7.19
N VAL A 232 -4.65 2.28 7.83
CA VAL A 232 -3.37 1.55 7.82
C VAL A 232 -3.50 0.15 8.42
N ASP A 233 -4.42 -0.06 9.37
CA ASP A 233 -4.75 -1.37 9.93
C ASP A 233 -5.33 -2.32 8.85
N ASP A 234 -6.29 -1.85 8.07
CA ASP A 234 -6.90 -2.63 6.99
C ASP A 234 -5.88 -2.93 5.90
N PHE A 235 -5.00 -1.98 5.58
CA PHE A 235 -3.94 -2.23 4.62
C PHE A 235 -2.96 -3.33 5.11
N CYS A 236 -2.58 -3.31 6.39
CA CYS A 236 -1.81 -4.40 7.00
C CYS A 236 -2.55 -5.74 6.93
N GLY A 237 -3.86 -5.74 7.22
CA GLY A 237 -4.72 -6.92 7.12
C GLY A 237 -4.77 -7.51 5.71
N ILE A 238 -4.92 -6.67 4.70
CA ILE A 238 -4.90 -7.08 3.28
C ILE A 238 -3.54 -7.69 2.91
N ILE A 239 -2.42 -7.05 3.28
CA ILE A 239 -1.08 -7.58 3.02
C ILE A 239 -0.93 -8.97 3.66
N LYS A 240 -1.33 -9.12 4.93
CA LYS A 240 -1.26 -10.39 5.66
C LYS A 240 -2.06 -11.49 4.95
N LEU A 241 -3.28 -11.18 4.51
CA LEU A 241 -4.14 -12.11 3.78
C LEU A 241 -3.53 -12.53 2.44
N GLU A 242 -3.04 -11.58 1.65
CA GLU A 242 -2.44 -11.85 0.34
C GLU A 242 -1.18 -12.71 0.45
N VAL A 243 -0.31 -12.37 1.39
CA VAL A 243 0.91 -13.14 1.68
C VAL A 243 0.57 -14.57 2.14
N SER A 244 -0.46 -14.71 2.98
CA SER A 244 -0.96 -16.03 3.39
C SER A 244 -1.48 -16.82 2.19
N ASN A 245 -2.23 -16.19 1.29
CA ASN A 245 -2.75 -16.83 0.08
C ASN A 245 -1.63 -17.28 -0.87
N ILE A 246 -0.60 -16.46 -1.09
CA ILE A 246 0.55 -16.81 -1.94
C ILE A 246 1.31 -18.01 -1.36
N THR A 247 1.47 -18.06 -0.04
CA THR A 247 2.22 -19.13 0.64
C THR A 247 1.39 -20.37 0.98
N SER A 248 0.08 -20.36 0.68
CA SER A 248 -0.82 -21.48 0.98
C SER A 248 -0.61 -22.71 0.09
N ARG A 249 0.08 -22.54 -1.05
CA ARG A 249 0.33 -23.58 -2.04
C ARG A 249 1.80 -23.60 -2.42
N PRO A 250 2.35 -24.77 -2.78
CA PRO A 250 3.70 -24.84 -3.30
C PRO A 250 3.84 -23.99 -4.57
N PRO A 251 5.05 -23.51 -4.91
CA PRO A 251 5.29 -22.77 -6.13
C PRO A 251 4.76 -23.54 -7.36
N PRO A 252 3.95 -22.93 -8.23
CA PRO A 252 3.33 -23.63 -9.35
C PRO A 252 4.41 -24.08 -10.35
N LYS A 253 4.45 -25.37 -10.66
CA LYS A 253 5.32 -25.89 -11.71
C LYS A 253 4.66 -25.68 -13.06
N VAL A 254 5.45 -25.25 -14.04
CA VAL A 254 4.98 -24.99 -15.42
C VAL A 254 4.22 -26.19 -16.00
N GLN A 255 4.68 -27.40 -15.70
CA GLN A 255 4.08 -28.64 -16.21
C GLN A 255 2.64 -28.85 -15.74
N ASP A 256 2.31 -28.41 -14.52
CA ASP A 256 1.05 -28.74 -13.86
C ASP A 256 -0.14 -27.94 -14.42
N TRP A 257 0.10 -26.72 -14.91
CA TRP A 257 -0.96 -25.82 -15.37
C TRP A 257 -0.88 -25.48 -16.87
N ILE A 258 0.32 -25.44 -17.47
CA ILE A 258 0.43 -25.17 -18.92
C ILE A 258 -0.04 -26.38 -19.71
N TYR A 259 0.42 -27.58 -19.38
CA TYR A 259 0.05 -28.79 -20.12
C TYR A 259 -1.10 -29.53 -19.44
N SER A 260 -2.17 -28.77 -19.14
CA SER A 260 -3.42 -29.30 -18.60
C SER A 260 -4.48 -29.41 -19.70
N SER A 261 -5.40 -30.37 -19.58
CA SER A 261 -6.58 -30.49 -20.44
C SER A 261 -7.47 -29.24 -20.39
N GLU A 262 -7.44 -28.54 -19.25
CA GLU A 262 -8.23 -27.33 -19.01
C GLU A 262 -7.60 -26.06 -19.63
N ASN A 263 -6.34 -26.13 -20.08
CA ASN A 263 -5.67 -24.98 -20.68
C ASN A 263 -5.93 -24.94 -22.18
N HIS A 264 -6.68 -23.92 -22.63
CA HIS A 264 -7.00 -23.64 -24.03
C HIS A 264 -6.33 -22.34 -24.49
N PRO A 265 -5.03 -22.38 -24.84
CA PRO A 265 -4.27 -21.17 -25.16
C PRO A 265 -4.59 -20.58 -26.55
N PHE A 266 -5.34 -21.30 -27.39
CA PHE A 266 -5.68 -20.86 -28.75
C PHE A 266 -7.16 -20.45 -28.83
N GLU A 267 -7.42 -19.14 -28.86
CA GLU A 267 -8.79 -18.59 -28.94
C GLU A 267 -9.57 -19.05 -30.19
N ASN A 268 -8.86 -19.22 -31.31
CA ASN A 268 -9.45 -19.57 -32.61
C ASN A 268 -9.92 -21.04 -32.66
N GLU A 269 -9.33 -21.92 -31.85
CA GLU A 269 -9.68 -23.33 -31.76
C GLU A 269 -10.00 -23.67 -30.31
N LYS A 270 -11.23 -23.37 -29.88
CA LYS A 270 -11.69 -23.61 -28.49
C LYS A 270 -11.56 -25.07 -28.02
N ASN A 271 -11.49 -26.02 -28.96
CA ASN A 271 -11.35 -27.44 -28.66
C ASN A 271 -9.87 -27.90 -28.60
N LEU A 272 -8.91 -27.05 -28.98
CA LEU A 272 -7.50 -27.38 -28.92
C LEU A 272 -6.95 -27.03 -27.55
N ASN A 273 -6.75 -28.05 -26.71
CA ASN A 273 -6.07 -27.89 -25.43
C ASN A 273 -4.54 -27.87 -25.63
N ALA A 274 -3.81 -27.46 -24.60
CA ALA A 274 -2.35 -27.39 -24.63
C ALA A 274 -1.65 -28.75 -24.77
N ILE A 275 -2.29 -29.84 -24.34
CA ILE A 275 -1.76 -31.21 -24.48
C ILE A 275 -1.81 -31.65 -25.95
N ASP A 276 -2.93 -31.41 -26.61
CA ASP A 276 -3.17 -31.74 -28.01
C ASP A 276 -2.29 -30.88 -28.91
N ALA A 277 -2.16 -29.59 -28.60
CA ALA A 277 -1.27 -28.69 -29.32
C ALA A 277 0.21 -29.07 -29.19
N ARG A 278 0.64 -29.68 -28.07
CA ARG A 278 2.01 -30.18 -27.91
C ARG A 278 2.34 -31.31 -28.89
N ASN A 279 1.33 -32.05 -29.34
CA ASN A 279 1.50 -33.15 -30.29
C ASN A 279 1.45 -32.70 -31.76
N LYS A 280 1.16 -31.43 -32.03
CA LYS A 280 1.15 -30.83 -33.38
C LYS A 280 2.55 -30.38 -33.80
N ASP A 281 2.76 -30.25 -35.11
CA ASP A 281 4.00 -29.73 -35.65
C ASP A 281 4.14 -28.21 -35.43
N LEU A 282 5.39 -27.73 -35.35
CA LEU A 282 5.69 -26.32 -35.09
C LEU A 282 5.06 -25.39 -36.14
N ASP A 283 5.09 -25.78 -37.41
CA ASP A 283 4.54 -24.96 -38.49
C ASP A 283 3.01 -24.96 -38.46
N GLU A 284 2.39 -26.06 -38.04
CA GLU A 284 0.94 -26.16 -37.83
C GLU A 284 0.49 -25.21 -36.70
N VAL A 285 1.16 -25.25 -35.54
CA VAL A 285 0.85 -24.36 -34.41
C VAL A 285 1.06 -22.89 -34.79
N ARG A 286 2.13 -22.57 -35.52
CA ARG A 286 2.38 -21.21 -36.04
C ARG A 286 1.30 -20.77 -37.03
N SER A 287 0.80 -21.69 -37.85
CA SER A 287 -0.29 -21.40 -38.79
C SER A 287 -1.57 -21.01 -38.06
N ILE A 288 -1.94 -21.73 -36.99
CA ILE A 288 -3.11 -21.45 -36.13
C ILE A 288 -3.00 -20.05 -35.50
N LEU A 289 -1.80 -19.68 -35.02
CA LEU A 289 -1.53 -18.34 -34.48
C LEU A 289 -1.66 -17.25 -35.56
N SER A 290 -1.19 -17.52 -36.78
CA SER A 290 -1.22 -16.56 -37.89
C SER A 290 -2.62 -16.34 -38.51
N GLN A 291 -3.53 -17.33 -38.37
CA GLN A 291 -4.90 -17.23 -38.88
C GLN A 291 -5.67 -16.07 -38.26
N LYS A 292 -5.42 -15.73 -36.98
CA LYS A 292 -6.05 -14.55 -36.35
C LYS A 292 -5.69 -13.26 -37.08
N THR A 293 -4.42 -13.05 -37.42
CA THR A 293 -3.97 -11.84 -38.12
C THR A 293 -4.65 -11.68 -39.48
N ARG A 294 -4.93 -12.80 -40.17
CA ARG A 294 -5.65 -12.81 -41.44
C ARG A 294 -7.16 -12.57 -41.26
N ASN A 295 -7.81 -13.28 -40.35
CA ASN A 295 -9.25 -13.11 -40.10
C ASN A 295 -9.58 -11.73 -39.51
N THR A 296 -8.72 -11.17 -38.65
CA THR A 296 -8.91 -9.81 -38.10
C THR A 296 -8.74 -8.74 -39.17
N SER A 297 -7.90 -8.98 -40.19
CA SER A 297 -7.74 -8.09 -41.34
C SER A 297 -8.88 -8.20 -42.38
N GLU A 298 -9.62 -9.30 -42.36
CA GLU A 298 -10.85 -9.49 -43.15
C GLU A 298 -12.06 -8.90 -42.42
N LEU A 299 -12.22 -9.15 -41.11
CA LEU A 299 -13.24 -8.51 -40.27
C LEU A 299 -13.12 -6.98 -40.29
N THR A 300 -11.92 -6.41 -40.19
CA THR A 300 -11.77 -4.94 -40.30
C THR A 300 -12.14 -4.39 -41.68
N ARG A 301 -12.08 -5.15 -42.77
CA ARG A 301 -12.45 -4.64 -44.11
C ARG A 301 -13.96 -4.72 -44.38
N GLU A 302 -14.62 -5.77 -43.90
CA GLU A 302 -16.09 -5.90 -44.01
C GLU A 302 -16.79 -4.98 -43.01
N ASP A 303 -16.34 -4.93 -41.75
CA ASP A 303 -16.90 -4.05 -40.71
C ASP A 303 -16.69 -2.56 -41.03
N LEU A 304 -15.53 -2.18 -41.60
CA LEU A 304 -15.31 -0.79 -42.07
C LEU A 304 -16.20 -0.44 -43.27
N ASN A 305 -16.53 -1.40 -44.15
CA ASN A 305 -17.36 -1.14 -45.33
C ASN A 305 -18.85 -1.11 -44.98
N GLU A 306 -19.32 -1.89 -44.00
CA GLU A 306 -20.68 -1.76 -43.46
C GLU A 306 -20.85 -0.43 -42.72
N ASP A 307 -19.92 -0.02 -41.86
CA ASP A 307 -19.98 1.26 -41.15
C ASP A 307 -19.89 2.48 -42.09
N ILE A 308 -19.17 2.36 -43.22
CA ILE A 308 -19.11 3.40 -44.25
C ILE A 308 -20.40 3.41 -45.08
N SER A 309 -20.97 2.26 -45.44
CA SER A 309 -22.24 2.20 -46.17
C SER A 309 -23.40 2.74 -45.33
N ILE A 310 -23.49 2.40 -44.04
CA ILE A 310 -24.51 2.91 -43.12
C ILE A 310 -24.35 4.43 -42.93
N LYS A 311 -23.13 4.95 -42.77
CA LYS A 311 -22.88 6.41 -42.67
C LYS A 311 -23.11 7.17 -43.98
N VAL A 312 -23.02 6.53 -45.14
CA VAL A 312 -23.27 7.14 -46.45
C VAL A 312 -24.76 7.14 -46.77
N GLU A 313 -25.52 6.11 -46.37
CA GLU A 313 -26.99 6.12 -46.43
C GLU A 313 -27.58 7.21 -45.53
N ASP A 314 -27.15 7.31 -44.27
CA ASP A 314 -27.66 8.32 -43.33
C ASP A 314 -27.38 9.76 -43.79
N ARG A 315 -26.23 10.02 -44.42
CA ARG A 315 -25.90 11.36 -44.97
C ARG A 315 -26.71 11.72 -46.21
N ASN A 316 -27.03 10.75 -47.08
CA ASN A 316 -27.83 10.99 -48.27
C ASN A 316 -29.34 11.15 -47.96
N THR A 317 -29.82 10.56 -46.86
CA THR A 317 -31.18 10.83 -46.35
C THR A 317 -31.29 12.22 -45.72
N ASP A 318 -30.24 12.72 -45.05
CA ASP A 318 -30.27 14.05 -44.43
C ASP A 318 -30.14 15.22 -45.44
N GLU A 319 -29.43 15.03 -46.57
CA GLU A 319 -29.35 16.05 -47.63
C GLU A 319 -30.62 16.15 -48.48
N ASN A 320 -31.38 15.07 -48.65
CA ASN A 320 -32.66 15.10 -49.39
C ASN A 320 -33.84 15.67 -48.58
N VAL A 321 -33.67 15.93 -47.28
CA VAL A 321 -34.69 16.56 -46.41
C VAL A 321 -34.50 18.08 -46.30
N LYS A 322 -33.44 18.64 -46.89
CA LYS A 322 -33.09 20.08 -46.79
C LYS A 322 -33.16 20.89 -48.10
N ASN A 323 -33.73 20.36 -49.19
CA ASN A 323 -33.98 21.12 -50.42
C ASN A 323 -35.46 21.19 -50.78
#